data_AF-A0A967N7K5-F1
#
_entry.id   AF-A0A967N7K5-F1
#
_cell.length_a   1.000
_cell.length_b   1.000
_cell.length_c   1.000
_cell.angle_alpha   90.00
_cell.angle_beta   90.00
_cell.angle_gamma   90.00
#
_symmetry.space_group_name_H-M   'P 1'
#
loop_
_entity.id
_entity.type
_entity.pdbx_description
1 polymer ?
#
loop_
_entity_poly.entity_id
_entity_poly.type
_entity_poly.pdbx_seq_one_letter_code
_entity_poly.pdbx_strand_id
1 'polypeptide(L)'
;MSSITVLLLTLLAVETAALIAVAVLYRKAKKAAKVRRVEAPNSQYKSPYVLDLEAQDRWERMDLESLHEVNREEVVKLLEKVRADGVRGLSKSEREFLDRMADAAGRSGRQPRADGPSGPAREVPRTS
;
A
#
# COMPACT_ATOMS: atom_id res chain seq x y z
N MET A 1 13.73 -10.14 72.39
CA MET A 1 13.07 -10.46 71.10
C MET A 1 13.25 -11.94 70.87
N SER A 2 12.15 -12.70 70.71
CA SER A 2 12.22 -14.17 70.60
C SER A 2 12.83 -14.58 69.24
N SER A 3 13.60 -15.66 69.18
CA SER A 3 14.25 -16.11 67.92
C SER A 3 13.26 -16.29 66.76
N ILE A 4 12.01 -16.64 67.07
CA ILE A 4 10.91 -16.75 66.10
C ILE A 4 10.58 -15.41 65.45
N THR A 5 10.60 -14.29 66.19
CA THR A 5 10.30 -12.97 65.61
C THR A 5 11.40 -12.54 64.64
N VAL A 6 12.65 -12.92 64.89
CA VAL A 6 13.77 -12.64 63.98
C VAL A 6 13.66 -13.48 62.70
N LEU A 7 13.28 -14.76 62.81
CA LEU A 7 13.06 -15.63 61.64
C LEU A 7 11.89 -15.15 60.76
N LEU A 8 10.79 -14.71 61.36
CA LEU A 8 9.65 -14.18 60.59
C LEU A 8 9.98 -12.88 59.86
N LEU A 9 10.72 -11.97 60.51
CA LEU A 9 11.13 -10.71 59.89
C LEU A 9 12.12 -10.93 58.74
N THR A 10 13.06 -11.87 58.89
CA THR A 10 14.01 -12.21 57.82
C THR A 10 13.31 -12.86 56.63
N LEU A 11 12.36 -13.76 56.86
CA LEU A 11 11.58 -14.39 55.79
C LEU A 11 10.72 -13.35 55.03
N LEU A 12 10.06 -12.45 55.77
CA LEU A 12 9.29 -11.35 55.17
C LEU A 12 10.18 -10.40 54.35
N ALA A 13 11.39 -10.10 54.83
CA ALA A 13 12.35 -9.26 54.10
C ALA A 13 12.79 -9.92 52.79
N VAL A 14 12.96 -11.24 52.76
CA VAL A 14 13.34 -11.99 51.55
C VAL A 14 12.20 -12.02 50.53
N GLU A 15 10.97 -12.30 50.95
CA GLU A 15 9.81 -12.27 50.04
C GLU A 15 9.58 -10.89 49.44
N THR A 16 9.67 -9.84 50.27
CA THR A 16 9.48 -8.46 49.80
C THR A 16 10.59 -8.05 48.83
N ALA A 17 11.84 -8.42 49.09
CA ALA A 17 12.95 -8.19 48.16
C ALA A 17 12.75 -8.92 46.82
N ALA A 18 12.27 -10.17 46.84
CA ALA A 18 11.98 -10.93 45.63
C ALA A 18 10.86 -10.28 44.79
N LEU A 19 9.77 -9.84 45.43
CA LEU A 19 8.67 -9.14 44.75
C LEU A 19 9.13 -7.82 44.12
N ILE A 20 9.97 -7.06 44.81
CA ILE A 20 10.53 -5.81 44.29
C ILE A 20 11.43 -6.09 43.07
N ALA A 21 12.29 -7.11 43.15
CA ALA A 21 13.17 -7.48 42.03
C ALA A 21 12.37 -7.86 40.78
N VAL A 22 11.33 -8.70 40.91
CA VAL A 22 10.44 -9.08 39.82
C VAL A 22 9.74 -7.85 39.22
N ALA A 23 9.21 -6.96 40.06
CA ALA A 23 8.55 -5.75 39.59
C ALA A 23 9.49 -4.82 38.81
N VAL A 24 10.75 -4.67 39.26
CA VAL A 24 11.77 -3.87 38.56
C VAL A 24 12.12 -4.48 37.20
N LEU A 25 12.34 -5.80 37.14
CA LEU A 25 12.65 -6.50 35.90
C LEU A 25 11.48 -6.40 34.90
N TYR A 26 10.25 -6.59 35.37
CA TYR A 26 9.04 -6.43 34.55
C TYR A 26 8.90 -5.02 33.97
N ARG A 27 9.12 -3.99 34.81
CA ARG A 27 9.10 -2.59 34.37
C ARG A 27 10.21 -2.30 33.36
N LYS A 28 11.41 -2.83 33.57
CA LYS A 28 12.54 -2.69 32.63
C LYS A 28 12.25 -3.38 31.30
N ALA A 29 11.71 -4.60 31.31
CA ALA A 29 11.33 -5.34 30.11
C ALA A 29 10.26 -4.60 29.30
N LYS A 30 9.22 -4.07 29.97
CA LYS A 30 8.20 -3.23 29.31
C LYS A 30 8.77 -1.96 28.69
N LYS A 31 9.72 -1.28 29.37
CA LYS A 31 10.39 -0.09 28.82
C LYS A 31 11.27 -0.46 27.61
N ALA A 32 12.03 -1.55 27.69
CA ALA A 32 12.88 -2.00 26.58
C ALA A 32 12.06 -2.40 25.34
N ALA A 33 10.91 -3.07 25.53
CA ALA A 33 10.00 -3.40 24.44
C ALA A 33 9.39 -2.15 23.78
N LYS A 34 9.16 -1.08 24.56
CA LYS A 34 8.67 0.22 24.04
C LYS A 34 9.74 0.99 23.27
N VAL A 35 10.99 0.95 23.73
CA VAL A 35 12.15 1.60 23.07
C VAL A 35 12.59 0.84 21.81
N ARG A 36 12.37 -0.47 21.74
CA ARG A 36 12.62 -1.29 20.54
C ARG A 36 11.54 -1.19 19.45
N ARG A 37 10.57 -0.29 19.59
CA ARG A 37 9.83 0.26 18.44
C ARG A 37 10.72 1.32 17.78
N VAL A 38 11.89 0.91 17.32
CA VAL A 38 12.52 1.62 16.21
C VAL A 38 11.56 1.41 15.06
N GLU A 39 10.96 2.51 14.63
CA GLU A 39 9.96 2.62 13.59
C GLU A 39 10.25 1.60 12.49
N ALA A 40 9.26 0.74 12.18
CA ALA A 40 9.31 -0.01 10.94
C ALA A 40 9.66 1.00 9.83
N PRO A 41 10.65 0.72 8.97
CA PRO A 41 11.06 1.67 7.95
C PRO A 41 9.80 2.16 7.27
N ASN A 42 9.63 3.49 7.24
CA ASN A 42 8.43 4.18 6.81
C ASN A 42 8.08 3.80 5.36
N SER A 43 7.49 2.62 5.17
CA SER A 43 7.15 2.05 3.87
C SER A 43 5.95 2.76 3.24
N GLN A 44 5.28 3.60 4.03
CA GLN A 44 4.11 4.35 3.61
C GLN A 44 4.44 5.76 3.15
N TYR A 45 5.65 6.27 3.38
CA TYR A 45 6.04 7.59 2.86
C TYR A 45 6.81 7.47 1.56
N LYS A 46 6.10 7.54 0.45
CA LYS A 46 6.71 7.84 -0.85
C LYS A 46 6.92 9.33 -0.94
N SER A 47 8.14 9.75 -1.29
CA SER A 47 8.40 11.16 -1.55
C SER A 47 7.59 11.62 -2.78
N PRO A 48 7.22 12.91 -2.87
CA PRO A 48 6.52 13.44 -4.05
C PRO A 48 7.25 13.13 -5.36
N TYR A 49 8.58 13.14 -5.33
CA TYR A 49 9.41 12.78 -6.48
C TYR A 49 9.25 11.31 -6.91
N VAL A 50 9.18 10.38 -5.96
CA VAL A 50 8.94 8.96 -6.27
C VAL A 50 7.53 8.75 -6.84
N LEU A 51 6.54 9.48 -6.33
CA LEU A 51 5.19 9.45 -6.88
C LEU A 51 5.13 9.98 -8.31
N ASP A 52 5.84 11.08 -8.59
CA ASP A 52 5.96 11.64 -9.94
C ASP A 52 6.62 10.63 -10.89
N LEU A 53 7.71 9.99 -10.45
CA LEU A 53 8.41 8.97 -11.25
C LEU A 53 7.51 7.76 -11.55
N GLU A 54 6.76 7.27 -10.55
CA GLU A 54 5.79 6.18 -10.74
C GLU A 54 4.62 6.56 -11.64
N ALA A 55 4.19 7.83 -11.60
CA ALA A 55 3.15 8.34 -12.50
C ALA A 55 3.67 8.38 -13.95
N GLN A 56 4.84 8.97 -14.17
CA GLN A 56 5.49 9.02 -15.49
C GLN A 56 5.68 7.61 -16.07
N ASP A 57 6.26 6.70 -15.29
CA ASP A 57 6.54 5.33 -15.70
C ASP A 57 5.26 4.55 -16.05
N ARG A 58 4.15 4.84 -15.37
CA ARG A 58 2.84 4.26 -15.69
C ARG A 58 2.28 4.79 -17.01
N TRP A 59 2.40 6.09 -17.25
CA TRP A 59 1.92 6.71 -18.49
C TRP A 59 2.75 6.29 -19.70
N GLU A 60 4.07 6.13 -19.54
CA GLU A 60 4.96 5.69 -20.62
C GLU A 60 4.74 4.23 -21.04
N ARG A 61 4.24 3.38 -20.13
CA ARG A 61 3.92 1.97 -20.41
C ARG A 61 2.53 1.75 -21.02
N MET A 62 1.74 2.79 -21.23
CA MET A 62 0.42 2.65 -21.84
C MET A 62 0.54 2.11 -23.26
N ASP A 63 -0.30 1.12 -23.60
CA ASP A 63 -0.45 0.69 -24.98
C ASP A 63 -1.27 1.73 -25.77
N LEU A 64 -0.55 2.62 -26.45
CA LEU A 64 -1.13 3.69 -27.26
C LEU A 64 -1.94 3.16 -28.45
N GLU A 65 -1.65 1.94 -28.92
CA GLU A 65 -2.35 1.34 -30.07
C GLU A 65 -3.80 0.97 -29.73
N SER A 66 -4.06 0.69 -28.46
CA SER A 66 -5.41 0.42 -27.95
C SER A 66 -6.27 1.68 -27.81
N LEU A 67 -5.67 2.87 -27.92
CA LEU A 67 -6.36 4.15 -27.77
C LEU A 67 -6.95 4.63 -29.10
N HIS A 68 -8.14 5.22 -29.01
CA HIS A 68 -8.76 5.93 -30.12
C HIS A 68 -7.86 7.07 -30.62
N GLU A 69 -7.76 7.25 -31.95
CA GLU A 69 -6.89 8.20 -32.65
C GLU A 69 -6.81 9.57 -31.96
N VAL A 70 -7.96 10.21 -31.72
CA VAL A 70 -8.06 11.52 -31.07
C VAL A 70 -7.41 11.54 -29.68
N ASN A 71 -7.61 10.50 -28.88
CA ASN A 71 -7.01 10.44 -27.54
C ASN A 71 -5.52 10.12 -27.62
N ARG A 72 -5.10 9.32 -28.60
CA ARG A 72 -3.70 8.97 -28.82
C ARG A 72 -2.86 10.21 -29.12
N GLU A 73 -3.32 11.06 -30.03
CA GLU A 73 -2.61 12.30 -30.37
C GLU A 73 -2.41 13.20 -29.15
N GLU A 74 -3.45 13.38 -28.34
CA GLU A 74 -3.37 14.18 -27.11
C GLU A 74 -2.46 13.54 -26.06
N VAL A 75 -2.52 12.22 -25.88
CA VAL A 75 -1.61 11.49 -24.98
C VAL A 75 -0.16 11.64 -25.44
N VAL A 76 0.13 11.55 -26.73
CA VAL A 76 1.47 11.73 -27.28
C VAL A 76 2.00 13.14 -26.99
N LYS A 77 1.21 14.19 -27.26
CA LYS A 77 1.59 15.58 -26.94
C LYS A 77 1.90 15.77 -25.46
N LEU A 78 1.08 15.19 -24.58
CA LEU A 78 1.29 15.30 -23.13
C LEU A 78 2.51 14.49 -22.66
N LEU A 79 2.78 13.32 -23.25
CA LEU A 79 3.98 12.55 -22.95
C LEU A 79 5.25 13.26 -23.41
N GLU A 80 5.22 13.95 -24.56
CA GLU A 80 6.33 14.80 -24.99
C GLU A 80 6.59 15.94 -23.99
N LYS A 81 5.52 16.58 -23.52
CA LYS A 81 5.61 17.61 -22.47
C LYS A 81 6.20 17.06 -21.16
N VAL A 82 5.82 15.85 -20.75
CA VAL A 82 6.42 15.18 -19.57
C VAL A 82 7.91 14.87 -19.81
N ARG A 83 8.31 14.46 -21.01
CA ARG A 83 9.73 14.21 -21.33
C ARG A 83 10.57 15.49 -21.32
N ALA A 84 9.99 16.62 -21.73
CA ALA A 84 10.68 17.90 -21.75
C ALA A 84 10.77 18.55 -20.36
N ASP A 85 9.64 18.64 -19.65
CA ASP A 85 9.49 19.47 -18.44
C ASP A 85 9.25 18.66 -17.16
N GLY A 86 9.16 17.33 -17.27
CA GLY A 86 8.76 16.43 -16.18
C GLY A 86 7.27 16.52 -15.85
N VAL A 87 6.84 15.71 -14.86
CA VAL A 87 5.45 15.66 -14.37
C VAL A 87 4.93 17.00 -13.84
N ARG A 88 5.85 17.87 -13.40
CA ARG A 88 5.53 19.22 -12.91
C ARG A 88 5.13 20.19 -14.03
N GLY A 89 5.56 19.95 -15.28
CA GLY A 89 5.13 20.72 -16.44
C GLY A 89 3.65 20.52 -16.78
N LEU A 90 3.04 19.44 -16.27
CA LEU A 90 1.61 19.20 -16.43
C LEU A 90 0.77 20.01 -15.43
N SER A 91 -0.35 20.52 -15.92
CA SER A 91 -1.46 20.99 -15.11
C SER A 91 -2.15 19.82 -14.40
N LYS A 92 -3.00 20.14 -13.42
CA LYS A 92 -3.77 19.14 -12.69
C LYS A 92 -4.70 18.35 -13.62
N SER A 93 -5.39 19.02 -14.53
CA SER A 93 -6.32 18.38 -15.47
C SER A 93 -5.61 17.48 -16.49
N GLU A 94 -4.43 17.87 -16.96
CA GLU A 94 -3.60 17.04 -17.85
C GLU A 94 -3.14 15.75 -17.16
N ARG A 95 -2.72 15.83 -15.88
CA ARG A 95 -2.39 14.63 -15.08
C ARG A 95 -3.59 13.70 -14.92
N GLU A 96 -4.74 14.26 -14.53
CA GLU A 96 -5.97 13.48 -14.37
C GLU A 96 -6.42 12.84 -15.69
N PHE A 97 -6.19 13.50 -16.82
CA PHE A 97 -6.45 12.92 -18.14
C PHE A 97 -5.56 11.72 -18.40
N LEU A 98 -4.24 11.84 -18.23
CA LEU A 98 -3.30 10.73 -18.42
C LEU A 98 -3.59 9.55 -17.47
N ASP A 99 -3.95 9.83 -16.22
CA ASP A 99 -4.36 8.79 -15.26
C ASP A 99 -5.57 8.00 -15.74
N ARG A 100 -6.61 8.68 -16.25
CA ARG A 100 -7.79 8.00 -16.81
C ARG A 100 -7.45 7.17 -18.05
N MET A 101 -6.54 7.66 -18.89
CA MET A 101 -6.10 6.93 -20.09
C MET A 101 -5.28 5.69 -19.72
N ALA A 102 -4.43 5.78 -18.70
CA ALA A 102 -3.65 4.64 -18.21
C ALA A 102 -4.55 3.55 -17.63
N ASP A 103 -5.55 3.95 -16.84
CA ASP A 103 -6.55 3.02 -16.31
C ASP A 103 -7.39 2.39 -17.43
N ALA A 104 -7.74 3.15 -18.47
CA ALA A 104 -8.49 2.64 -19.62
C ALA A 104 -7.68 1.63 -20.44
N ALA A 105 -6.42 1.94 -20.75
CA ALA A 105 -5.52 1.05 -21.47
C ALA A 105 -5.26 -0.25 -20.69
N GLY A 106 -5.07 -0.16 -19.37
CA GLY A 106 -4.91 -1.33 -18.49
C GLY A 106 -6.14 -2.23 -18.45
N ARG A 107 -7.36 -1.66 -18.56
CA ARG A 107 -8.60 -2.45 -18.65
C ARG A 107 -8.73 -3.19 -19.97
N SER A 108 -8.36 -2.56 -21.10
CA SER A 108 -8.39 -3.18 -22.42
C SER A 108 -7.48 -4.41 -22.50
N GLY A 109 -6.28 -4.34 -21.91
CA GLY A 109 -5.35 -5.47 -21.87
C GLY A 109 -5.73 -6.61 -20.91
N ARG A 110 -6.55 -6.33 -19.87
CA ARG A 110 -6.98 -7.34 -18.89
C ARG A 110 -8.10 -8.23 -19.40
N GLN A 111 -8.80 -7.86 -20.48
CA GLN A 111 -10.03 -8.54 -20.89
C GLN A 111 -9.77 -10.02 -21.28
N PRO A 112 -10.12 -11.00 -20.42
CA PRO A 112 -10.09 -12.40 -20.79
C PRO A 112 -11.44 -12.66 -21.45
N ARG A 113 -11.50 -12.64 -22.78
CA ARG A 113 -12.66 -13.19 -23.49
C ARG A 113 -12.50 -14.70 -23.59
N ALA A 114 -12.72 -15.37 -22.46
CA ALA A 114 -13.21 -16.74 -22.42
C ALA A 114 -14.54 -16.68 -21.67
N ASP A 115 -15.58 -17.29 -22.25
CA ASP A 115 -16.88 -17.54 -21.63
C ASP A 115 -17.85 -16.35 -21.57
N GLY A 116 -18.37 -15.96 -22.74
CA GLY A 116 -19.77 -15.56 -22.77
C GLY A 116 -20.63 -16.80 -22.50
N PRO A 117 -21.68 -16.74 -21.64
CA PRO A 117 -22.66 -17.81 -21.64
C PRO A 117 -23.30 -17.81 -23.03
N SER A 118 -23.13 -18.91 -23.73
CA SER A 118 -23.94 -19.25 -24.89
C SER A 118 -25.39 -19.18 -24.42
N GLY A 119 -26.08 -18.07 -24.73
CA GLY A 119 -27.52 -18.00 -24.52
C GLY A 119 -28.14 -19.20 -25.24
N PRO A 120 -29.08 -19.93 -24.63
CA PRO A 120 -29.65 -21.11 -25.27
C PRO A 120 -30.20 -20.68 -26.63
N ALA A 121 -29.74 -21.39 -27.67
CA ALA A 121 -30.17 -21.21 -29.04
C ALA A 121 -31.70 -21.09 -29.03
N ARG A 122 -32.20 -19.95 -29.49
CA ARG A 122 -33.62 -19.72 -29.65
C ARG A 122 -34.08 -20.66 -30.76
N GLU A 123 -34.55 -21.83 -30.37
CA GLU A 123 -35.13 -22.82 -31.25
C GLU A 123 -36.41 -22.20 -31.83
N VAL A 124 -36.33 -21.78 -33.08
CA VAL A 124 -37.48 -21.24 -33.81
C VAL A 124 -38.34 -22.44 -34.19
N PRO A 125 -39.60 -22.54 -33.71
CA PRO A 125 -40.45 -23.65 -34.13
C PRO A 125 -40.76 -23.47 -35.61
N ARG A 126 -40.32 -24.42 -36.43
CA ARG A 126 -40.81 -24.57 -37.80
C ARG A 126 -42.25 -25.06 -37.70
N THR A 127 -43.20 -24.17 -37.94
CA THR A 127 -44.59 -24.55 -38.19
C THR A 127 -44.71 -24.97 -39.65
N SER A 128 -45.12 -26.22 -39.85
CA SER A 128 -45.55 -26.79 -41.13
C SER A 128 -46.84 -26.15 -41.65
#